data_AF-A0A8T3RYU4-F1
#
_entry.id   AF-A0A8T3RYU4-F1
#
_cell.length_a   1.000
_cell.length_b   1.000
_cell.length_c   1.000
_cell.angle_alpha   90.00
_cell.angle_beta   90.00
_cell.angle_gamma   90.00
#
_symmetry.space_group_name_H-M   'P 1'
#
loop_
_entity.id
_entity.type
_entity.pdbx_description
1 polymer ?
#
loop_
_entity_poly.entity_id
_entity_poly.type
_entity_poly.pdbx_seq_one_letter_code
_entity_poly.pdbx_strand_id
1 'polypeptide(L)'
;METVIVTGSSGFIGKAVIARLAGQYDLIGFDREQAPHPPPNAECICVDLTSEESIVAAFVVVGLILIAISLPRGGRSRHHYGSWDRFVV
;
A
#
# COMPACT_ATOMS: atom_id res chain seq x y z
N MET A 1 -6.19 -7.52 -7.01
CA MET A 1 -5.03 -7.24 -6.15
C MET A 1 -5.56 -7.02 -4.76
N GLU A 2 -5.06 -7.78 -3.80
CA GLU A 2 -5.46 -7.68 -2.40
C GLU A 2 -4.28 -7.11 -1.62
N THR A 3 -4.52 -6.04 -0.87
CA THR A 3 -3.50 -5.35 -0.08
C THR A 3 -3.53 -5.84 1.35
N VAL A 4 -2.37 -6.21 1.89
CA VAL A 4 -2.22 -6.65 3.27
C VAL A 4 -1.30 -5.70 4.01
N ILE A 5 -1.80 -5.16 5.12
CA ILE A 5 -1.02 -4.32 6.04
C ILE A 5 -0.43 -5.20 7.14
N VAL A 6 0.87 -5.07 7.38
CA VAL A 6 1.60 -5.82 8.42
C VAL A 6 2.13 -4.83 9.46
N THR A 7 1.61 -4.87 10.70
CA THR A 7 2.11 -4.07 11.82
C THR A 7 3.32 -4.74 12.48
N GLY A 8 4.27 -3.96 13.00
CA GLY A 8 5.53 -4.50 13.53
C GLY A 8 6.38 -5.17 12.45
N SER A 9 6.29 -4.65 11.22
CA SER A 9 6.89 -5.23 10.00
C SER A 9 8.42 -5.36 10.04
N SER A 10 9.10 -4.52 10.83
CA SER A 10 10.55 -4.57 11.05
C SER A 10 10.96 -5.57 12.14
N GLY A 11 10.00 -6.11 12.89
CA GLY A 11 10.22 -7.12 13.92
C GLY A 11 10.54 -8.52 13.36
N PHE A 12 10.94 -9.44 14.25
CA PHE A 12 11.33 -10.81 13.87
C PHE A 12 10.23 -11.56 13.11
N ILE A 13 9.00 -11.53 13.63
CA ILE A 13 7.84 -12.17 13.00
C ILE A 13 7.40 -11.38 11.76
N GLY A 14 7.36 -10.05 11.84
CA GLY A 14 6.94 -9.18 10.73
C GLY A 14 7.76 -9.41 9.46
N LYS A 15 9.09 -9.50 9.58
CA LYS A 15 9.97 -9.81 8.45
C LYS A 15 9.68 -11.18 7.82
N ALA A 16 9.44 -12.20 8.64
CA ALA A 16 9.10 -13.54 8.15
C ALA A 16 7.74 -13.57 7.43
N VAL A 17 6.74 -12.84 7.95
CA VAL A 17 5.43 -12.68 7.31
C VAL A 17 5.56 -11.98 5.97
N ILE A 18 6.29 -10.86 5.90
CA ILE A 18 6.54 -10.15 4.64
C ILE A 18 7.23 -11.06 3.64
N ALA A 19 8.30 -11.76 4.03
CA ALA A 19 9.00 -12.68 3.15
C ALA A 19 8.08 -13.79 2.61
N ARG A 20 7.13 -14.27 3.43
CA ARG A 20 6.22 -15.36 3.06
C ARG A 20 5.06 -14.94 2.15
N LEU A 21 4.65 -13.68 2.24
CA LEU A 21 3.54 -13.11 1.46
C LEU A 21 4.01 -12.33 0.23
N ALA A 22 5.30 -12.01 0.15
CA ALA A 22 5.89 -11.31 -0.99
C ALA A 22 5.59 -12.03 -2.30
N GLY A 23 5.21 -11.26 -3.32
CA GLY A 23 4.85 -11.77 -4.65
C GLY A 23 3.44 -12.36 -4.77
N GLN A 24 2.70 -12.51 -3.65
CA GLN A 24 1.30 -12.93 -3.65
C GLN A 24 0.33 -11.77 -3.36
N TYR A 25 0.76 -10.82 -2.54
CA TYR A 25 -0.01 -9.66 -2.12
C TYR A 25 0.77 -8.36 -2.33
N ASP A 26 0.04 -7.26 -2.44
CA ASP A 26 0.63 -5.92 -2.29
C ASP A 26 0.81 -5.65 -0.80
N LEU A 27 2.06 -5.62 -0.35
CA LEU A 27 2.39 -5.55 1.07
C LEU A 27 2.76 -4.13 1.49
N ILE A 28 2.11 -3.66 2.55
CA ILE A 28 2.42 -2.40 3.22
C ILE A 28 2.85 -2.70 4.66
N GLY A 29 4.08 -2.36 5.01
CA GLY A 29 4.59 -2.50 6.37
C GLY A 29 4.30 -1.25 7.20
N PHE A 30 3.68 -1.41 8.36
CA PHE A 30 3.59 -0.37 9.38
C PHE A 30 4.59 -0.69 10.50
N ASP A 31 5.51 0.23 10.76
CA ASP A 31 6.40 0.16 11.92
C ASP A 31 6.90 1.55 12.29
N ARG A 32 7.53 1.68 13.46
CA ARG A 32 8.22 2.90 13.84
C ARG A 32 9.44 3.10 12.96
N GLU A 33 9.82 4.37 12.81
CA GLU A 33 10.98 4.79 12.03
C GLU A 33 12.24 4.04 12.48
N GLN A 34 12.80 3.23 11.59
CA GLN A 34 14.08 2.56 11.76
C GLN A 34 14.88 2.72 10.47
N ALA A 35 16.02 3.42 10.56
CA ALA A 35 17.01 3.44 9.50
C ALA A 35 17.73 2.06 9.41
N PRO A 36 18.15 1.59 8.22
CA PRO A 36 18.00 2.18 6.90
C PRO A 36 16.95 1.49 6.02
N HIS A 37 16.27 2.32 5.23
CA HIS A 37 15.45 2.14 4.01
C HIS A 37 14.89 0.73 3.66
N PRO A 38 13.58 0.63 3.32
CA PRO A 38 12.88 -0.65 3.17
C PRO A 38 13.43 -1.54 2.04
N PRO A 39 13.29 -2.87 2.17
CA PRO A 39 13.63 -3.82 1.12
C PRO A 39 12.69 -3.63 -0.10
N PRO A 40 13.18 -3.88 -1.34
CA PRO A 40 12.51 -3.52 -2.61
C PRO A 40 11.16 -4.20 -2.88
N ASN A 41 10.67 -5.03 -1.95
CA ASN A 41 9.50 -5.88 -2.05
C ASN A 41 8.41 -5.57 -1.00
N ALA A 42 8.57 -4.54 -0.18
CA ALA A 42 7.51 -4.00 0.68
C ALA A 42 7.71 -2.51 0.94
N GLU A 43 6.67 -1.71 0.73
CA GLU A 43 6.69 -0.30 1.13
C GLU A 43 6.48 -0.22 2.64
N CYS A 44 7.44 0.34 3.37
CA CYS A 44 7.33 0.54 4.81
C CYS A 44 6.94 1.98 5.09
N ILE A 45 5.77 2.17 5.67
CA ILE A 45 5.27 3.46 6.13
C ILE A 45 5.62 3.57 7.62
N CYS A 46 6.27 4.68 7.99
CA CYS A 46 6.60 4.97 9.38
C CYS A 46 5.31 5.35 10.13
N VAL A 47 4.90 4.51 11.08
CA VAL A 47 3.69 4.69 11.90
C VAL A 47 4.03 4.41 13.35
N ASP A 48 3.82 5.41 14.20
CA ASP A 48 3.77 5.20 15.64
C ASP A 48 2.34 4.87 16.06
N LEU A 49 2.08 3.60 16.37
CA LEU A 49 0.76 3.13 16.81
C LEU A 49 0.31 3.73 18.16
N THR A 50 1.19 4.42 18.89
CA THR A 50 0.82 5.17 20.11
C THR A 50 0.35 6.60 19.84
N SER A 51 0.39 7.06 18.59
CA SER A 51 -0.06 8.40 18.18
C SER A 51 -1.21 8.30 17.18
N GLU A 52 -2.38 8.80 17.57
CA GLU A 52 -3.55 8.86 16.68
C GLU A 52 -3.26 9.68 15.42
N GLU A 53 -2.54 10.80 15.55
CA GLU A 53 -2.11 11.63 14.42
C GLU A 53 -1.26 10.82 13.44
N SER A 54 -0.31 10.02 13.95
CA SER A 54 0.55 9.18 13.13
C SER A 54 -0.25 8.11 12.39
N ILE A 55 -1.23 7.49 13.06
CA ILE A 55 -2.13 6.50 12.46
C ILE A 55 -2.95 7.14 11.32
N VAL A 56 -3.56 8.30 11.57
CA VAL A 56 -4.36 9.00 10.56
C VAL A 56 -3.52 9.34 9.34
N ALA A 57 -2.33 9.93 9.54
CA ALA A 57 -1.42 10.27 8.45
C ALA A 57 -1.03 9.04 7.62
N ALA A 58 -0.74 7.92 8.28
CA ALA A 58 -0.39 6.68 7.60
C ALA A 58 -1.52 6.13 6.73
N PHE A 59 -2.75 6.10 7.24
CA PHE A 59 -3.91 5.64 6.47
C PHE A 59 -4.26 6.58 5.32
N VAL A 60 -4.05 7.89 5.46
CA VAL A 60 -4.19 8.84 4.35
C VAL A 60 -3.20 8.51 3.23
N VAL A 61 -1.93 8.27 3.57
CA VAL A 61 -0.90 7.88 2.58
C VAL A 61 -1.28 6.56 1.89
N VAL A 62 -1.66 5.52 2.65
CA VAL A 62 -2.13 4.25 2.07
C VAL A 62 -3.32 4.47 1.14
N GLY A 63 -4.31 5.27 1.55
CA GLY A 63 -5.48 5.58 0.74
C GLY A 63 -5.10 6.27 -0.57
N LEU A 64 -4.18 7.23 -0.54
CA LEU A 64 -3.67 7.90 -1.74
C LEU A 64 -2.93 6.95 -2.67
N ILE A 65 -2.12 6.04 -2.13
CA ILE A 65 -1.42 5.00 -2.92
C ILE A 65 -2.45 4.07 -3.58
N LEU A 66 -3.43 3.58 -2.81
CA LEU A 66 -4.49 2.70 -3.32
C LEU A 66 -5.30 3.38 -4.43
N ILE A 67 -5.65 4.65 -4.27
CA ILE A 67 -6.30 5.44 -5.32
C ILE A 67 -5.38 5.51 -6.55
N ALA A 68 -4.11 5.88 -6.37
CA ALA A 68 -3.16 6.06 -7.47
C ALA A 68 -2.87 4.76 -8.25
N ILE A 69 -2.83 3.60 -7.59
CA ILE A 69 -2.66 2.29 -8.26
C ILE A 69 -3.96 1.79 -8.89
N SER A 70 -5.11 2.19 -8.36
CA SER A 70 -6.42 1.84 -8.93
C SER A 70 -6.75 2.70 -10.15
N LEU A 71 -6.06 3.82 -10.35
CA LEU A 71 -6.16 4.59 -11.59
C LEU A 71 -5.62 3.75 -12.75
N PRO A 72 -6.46 3.45 -13.75
CA PRO A 72 -6.06 2.56 -14.84
C PRO A 72 -5.01 3.22 -15.73
N ARG A 73 -3.92 2.49 -16.00
CA ARG A 73 -2.72 2.98 -16.73
C ARG A 73 -2.68 2.58 -18.22
N GLY A 74 -3.85 2.31 -18.82
CA GLY A 74 -4.01 1.79 -20.18
C GLY A 74 -4.56 2.79 -21.21
N GLY A 75 -4.85 2.31 -22.42
CA GLY A 75 -5.62 3.06 -23.42
C GLY A 75 -7.12 2.86 -23.17
N ARG A 76 -7.91 3.95 -23.26
CA ARG A 76 -9.34 3.92 -22.94
C ARG A 76 -10.10 2.77 -23.60
N SER A 77 -10.90 2.04 -22.81
CA SER A 77 -11.81 1.01 -23.29
C SER A 77 -12.68 1.57 -24.44
N ARG A 78 -12.78 0.84 -25.55
CA ARG A 78 -13.57 1.24 -26.74
C ARG A 78 -15.08 1.00 -26.57
N HIS A 79 -15.52 0.56 -25.39
CA HIS A 79 -16.93 0.30 -25.11
C HIS A 79 -17.63 1.56 -24.63
N HIS A 80 -18.77 1.87 -25.24
CA HIS A 80 -19.58 3.03 -24.89
C HIS A 80 -20.43 2.75 -23.64
N TYR A 81 -19.91 3.17 -22.49
CA TYR A 81 -20.57 3.33 -21.19
C TYR A 81 -21.15 4.75 -20.98
N GLY A 82 -21.33 5.52 -22.05
CA GLY A 82 -21.98 6.82 -22.03
C GLY A 82 -21.10 7.90 -21.39
N SER A 83 -21.63 8.72 -20.49
CA SER A 83 -20.87 9.81 -19.82
C SER A 83 -19.62 9.31 -19.07
N TRP A 84 -19.60 8.02 -18.71
CA TRP A 84 -18.50 7.39 -17.99
C TRP A 84 -17.32 7.00 -18.88
N ASP A 85 -17.46 7.06 -20.22
CA ASP A 85 -16.37 6.78 -21.19
C ASP A 85 -15.09 7.58 -20.91
N ARG A 86 -15.22 8.78 -20.32
CA ARG A 86 -14.06 9.62 -20.01
C ARG A 86 -13.22 9.10 -18.84
N PHE A 87 -13.79 8.29 -17.95
CA PHE A 87 -13.18 7.86 -16.70
C PHE A 87 -12.83 6.36 -16.68
N VAL A 88 -13.41 5.57 -17.59
CA VAL A 88 -13.10 4.15 -17.75
C VAL A 88 -11.97 4.00 -18.75
N VAL A 89 -10.84 3.46 -18.29
CA VAL A 89 -9.70 3.12 -19.15
C VAL A 89 -9.61 1.63 -19.34
#